data_AF-A0A917RRY6-F1
#
_entry.id   AF-A0A917RRY6-F1
#
_cell.length_a   1.000
_cell.length_b   1.000
_cell.length_c   1.000
_cell.angle_alpha   90.00
_cell.angle_beta   90.00
_cell.angle_gamma   90.00
#
_symmetry.space_group_name_H-M   'P 1'
#
loop_
_entity.id
_entity.type
_entity.pdbx_description
1 polymer ?
#
loop_
_entity_poly.entity_id
_entity_poly.type
_entity_poly.pdbx_seq_one_letter_code
_entity_poly.pdbx_strand_id
1 'polypeptide(L)'
;MNTGPGEQNNYYNFSLKDSHGRTPLKQAADDIEWLSQRFVKPRGFSGACSILKRYRTVLLAAPPGSGRTATAKALLWQLRPDADGIHKLPPSLGRAEEEEGTSTLDFSLISDGDRMWLDLSGDNGPHWNSAQYHLSTLRAIAQERSAYLVIILPDHCTDLAVEFNRYQIEISRPSESQVLDRHLRAENTIPPDPLPNIPFLDETHSLYDISRYAQLVTEARKNDDRGTFLSWCDSAAKVFNGLEEDVAVWVSERDTGPERALILTTAMLHGAHPDTIHHATATLLQTVKYPDDPRSILERSGIGSRLKKINARIDASGGVRFQSLGYASAIPKHFWTHMPELRMAIQEWIGTIVKSPDLGRDRRHEVITRFTGLLLNERYRGNLVALIEKWTERPDNLHRTEAAALVLQHCLQDEQHGSFFRRKVYDWSSRNNLPNGLAQTIIVACRDQIVVNHPDQAVVRLHHMARRERGSRACMALAELIGSDRRCLQYLLHRITSPELRRLPVDADLFLRVAVPDMFTNLRRHDRAPIDQKLVREHVETAWSLAFSYIPYDVWATRAREWLVLAGEDERHRDALLDVLVAGGAEQTSVLARLFDMTRDRPLRESIRELLLWKIDIAQGLAFS
;
A
#
# COMPACT_ATOMS: atom_id res chain seq x y z
N MET A 1 -21.39 -20.83 -33.00
CA MET A 1 -22.72 -20.24 -32.79
C MET A 1 -23.15 -20.51 -31.36
N ASN A 2 -23.24 -19.46 -30.55
CA ASN A 2 -23.99 -19.41 -29.30
C ASN A 2 -24.67 -18.04 -29.34
N THR A 3 -25.95 -18.01 -29.66
CA THR A 3 -26.75 -16.80 -29.93
C THR A 3 -27.71 -16.57 -28.77
N GLY A 4 -27.20 -15.97 -27.69
CA GLY A 4 -28.01 -15.43 -26.61
C GLY A 4 -27.80 -13.91 -26.50
N PRO A 5 -28.85 -13.09 -26.34
CA PRO A 5 -28.71 -11.66 -26.09
C PRO A 5 -28.41 -11.46 -24.60
N GLY A 6 -27.21 -11.84 -24.19
CA GLY A 6 -26.65 -11.45 -22.90
C GLY A 6 -25.47 -10.54 -23.17
N GLU A 7 -25.42 -9.38 -22.51
CA GLU A 7 -24.19 -8.58 -22.47
C GLU A 7 -23.06 -9.47 -21.93
N GLN A 8 -22.19 -9.94 -22.82
CA GLN A 8 -20.94 -10.59 -22.45
C GLN A 8 -20.02 -9.51 -21.88
N ASN A 9 -20.19 -9.22 -20.60
CA ASN A 9 -19.26 -8.41 -19.86
C ASN A 9 -17.98 -9.23 -19.62
N ASN A 10 -17.04 -9.19 -20.57
CA ASN A 10 -15.69 -9.71 -20.38
C ASN A 10 -14.96 -8.82 -19.37
N TYR A 11 -15.00 -9.22 -18.10
CA TYR A 11 -14.36 -8.51 -17.00
C TYR A 11 -12.89 -8.93 -16.86
N TYR A 12 -11.98 -8.04 -17.28
CA TYR A 12 -10.55 -8.19 -17.00
C TYR A 12 -10.26 -7.75 -15.55
N ASN A 13 -9.86 -8.69 -14.70
CA ASN A 13 -9.34 -8.40 -13.37
C ASN A 13 -7.93 -7.80 -13.49
N PHE A 14 -7.83 -6.46 -13.46
CA PHE A 14 -6.55 -5.78 -13.26
C PHE A 14 -6.17 -5.90 -11.80
N SER A 15 -5.26 -6.82 -11.50
CA SER A 15 -4.49 -6.76 -10.26
C SER A 15 -3.17 -6.05 -10.60
N LEU A 16 -2.87 -4.97 -9.88
CA LEU A 16 -1.52 -4.42 -9.82
C LEU A 16 -0.70 -5.31 -8.90
N LYS A 17 -0.61 -6.60 -9.26
CA LYS A 17 0.48 -7.41 -8.75
C LYS A 17 1.76 -6.66 -9.10
N ASP A 18 2.71 -6.64 -8.18
CA ASP A 18 4.08 -6.26 -8.55
C ASP A 18 4.50 -7.05 -9.80
N SER A 19 5.57 -6.62 -10.46
CA SER A 19 6.17 -7.35 -11.59
C SER A 19 6.52 -8.82 -11.27
N HIS A 20 6.35 -9.26 -10.01
CA HIS A 20 6.58 -10.60 -9.50
C HIS A 20 5.31 -11.37 -9.08
N GLY A 21 4.10 -10.84 -9.31
CA GLY A 21 2.85 -11.57 -9.06
C GLY A 21 2.41 -11.67 -7.59
N ARG A 22 2.96 -10.87 -6.67
CA ARG A 22 2.82 -11.04 -5.22
C ARG A 22 1.56 -10.39 -4.65
N THR A 23 1.07 -10.92 -3.51
CA THR A 23 -0.06 -10.35 -2.77
C THR A 23 0.43 -9.27 -1.78
N PRO A 24 -0.39 -8.25 -1.44
CA PRO A 24 0.03 -7.13 -0.58
C PRO A 24 0.55 -7.53 0.80
N LEU A 25 -0.05 -8.57 1.41
CA LEU A 25 0.41 -9.11 2.69
C LEU A 25 1.75 -9.85 2.58
N LYS A 26 1.99 -10.51 1.43
CA LYS A 26 3.29 -11.10 1.14
C LYS A 26 4.33 -10.02 0.90
N GLN A 27 3.96 -8.91 0.25
CA GLN A 27 4.84 -7.75 0.09
C GLN A 27 5.26 -7.14 1.44
N ALA A 28 4.34 -6.98 2.40
CA ALA A 28 4.71 -6.49 3.73
C ALA A 28 5.71 -7.43 4.45
N ALA A 29 5.58 -8.74 4.28
CA ALA A 29 6.54 -9.73 4.79
C ALA A 29 7.89 -9.66 4.05
N ASP A 30 7.86 -9.58 2.71
CA ASP A 30 9.04 -9.44 1.86
C ASP A 30 9.77 -8.12 2.14
N ASP A 31 9.08 -7.03 2.45
CA ASP A 31 9.66 -5.73 2.84
C ASP A 31 10.41 -5.84 4.17
N ILE A 32 9.86 -6.58 5.13
CA ILE A 32 10.52 -6.84 6.41
C ILE A 32 11.72 -7.77 6.21
N GLU A 33 11.60 -8.78 5.36
CA GLU A 33 12.72 -9.67 4.99
C GLU A 33 13.82 -8.88 4.28
N TRP A 34 13.47 -8.08 3.28
CA TRP A 34 14.37 -7.18 2.54
C TRP A 34 15.09 -6.22 3.48
N LEU A 35 14.36 -5.63 4.44
CA LEU A 35 14.91 -4.78 5.48
C LEU A 35 15.88 -5.58 6.35
N SER A 36 15.52 -6.79 6.80
CA SER A 36 16.34 -7.62 7.67
C SER A 36 17.69 -7.98 7.03
N GLN A 37 17.71 -8.17 5.72
CA GLN A 37 18.94 -8.45 4.96
C GLN A 37 19.86 -7.22 4.92
N ARG A 38 19.32 -6.00 4.94
CA ARG A 38 20.09 -4.74 4.78
C ARG A 38 20.31 -3.98 6.10
N PHE A 39 19.63 -4.38 7.17
CA PHE A 39 19.65 -3.68 8.45
C PHE A 39 20.99 -3.84 9.18
N VAL A 40 21.59 -2.69 9.54
CA VAL A 40 22.75 -2.61 10.44
C VAL A 40 22.24 -2.23 11.83
N LYS A 41 22.55 -3.05 12.84
CA LYS A 41 22.07 -2.83 14.21
C LYS A 41 22.70 -1.54 14.80
N PRO A 42 21.90 -0.53 15.17
CA PRO A 42 22.42 0.67 15.82
C PRO A 42 22.88 0.40 17.25
N ARG A 43 23.66 1.32 17.82
CA ARG A 43 23.94 1.29 19.27
C ARG A 43 22.62 1.47 20.02
N GLY A 44 22.45 0.74 21.12
CA GLY A 44 21.20 0.72 21.90
C GLY A 44 20.21 -0.37 21.46
N PHE A 45 20.38 -0.97 20.27
CA PHE A 45 19.46 -1.99 19.75
C PHE A 45 19.25 -3.17 20.71
N SER A 46 20.33 -3.75 21.25
CA SER A 46 20.23 -4.87 22.20
C SER A 46 19.49 -4.50 23.49
N GLY A 47 19.66 -3.26 23.97
CA GLY A 47 18.92 -2.75 25.12
C GLY A 47 17.43 -2.61 24.82
N ALA A 48 17.09 -2.13 23.62
CA ALA A 48 15.72 -1.99 23.17
C ALA A 48 15.01 -3.35 23.09
N CYS A 49 15.71 -4.39 22.62
CA CYS A 49 15.22 -5.77 22.66
C CYS A 49 14.91 -6.22 24.10
N SER A 50 15.80 -5.96 25.05
CA SER A 50 15.60 -6.37 26.45
C SER A 50 14.42 -5.63 27.10
N ILE A 51 14.28 -4.33 26.86
CA ILE A 51 13.14 -3.53 27.35
C ILE A 51 11.84 -4.07 26.75
N LEU A 52 11.79 -4.27 25.44
CA LEU A 52 10.60 -4.76 24.75
C LEU A 52 10.19 -6.17 25.22
N LYS A 53 11.15 -7.08 25.46
CA LYS A 53 10.86 -8.41 26.02
C LYS A 53 10.34 -8.36 27.45
N ARG A 54 10.87 -7.46 28.28
CA ARG A 54 10.53 -7.34 29.70
C ARG A 54 9.20 -6.65 29.94
N TYR A 55 8.95 -5.55 29.23
CA TYR A 55 7.83 -4.66 29.49
C TYR A 55 6.77 -4.67 28.40
N ARG A 56 6.98 -5.43 27.31
CA ARG A 56 6.13 -5.45 26.11
C ARG A 56 5.96 -4.09 25.42
N THR A 57 6.63 -3.05 25.90
CA THR A 57 6.61 -1.71 25.34
C THR A 57 8.00 -1.09 25.43
N VAL A 58 8.45 -0.44 24.36
CA VAL A 58 9.70 0.34 24.31
C VAL A 58 9.46 1.69 23.62
N LEU A 59 10.05 2.75 24.15
CA LEU A 59 10.03 4.09 23.57
C LEU A 59 11.41 4.37 22.96
N LEU A 60 11.46 4.61 21.65
CA LEU A 60 12.69 4.89 20.91
C LEU A 60 12.89 6.39 20.77
N ALA A 61 13.94 6.90 21.41
CA ALA A 61 14.46 8.26 21.18
C ALA A 61 15.59 8.19 20.15
N ALA A 62 15.47 8.94 19.06
CA ALA A 62 16.45 8.90 17.97
C ALA A 62 16.40 10.16 17.11
N PRO A 63 17.57 10.74 16.74
CA PRO A 63 17.62 11.85 15.80
C PRO A 63 17.00 11.50 14.43
N PRO A 64 16.47 12.48 13.68
CA PRO A 64 16.05 12.31 12.29
C PRO A 64 17.16 11.68 11.44
N GLY A 65 16.79 10.78 10.53
CA GLY A 65 17.74 10.09 9.65
C GLY A 65 18.54 8.94 10.30
N SER A 66 18.35 8.64 11.58
CA SER A 66 19.01 7.53 12.30
C SER A 66 18.53 6.12 11.91
N GLY A 67 17.44 6.00 11.15
CA GLY A 67 16.81 4.72 10.86
C GLY A 67 15.84 4.24 11.96
N ARG A 68 15.22 5.16 12.71
CA ARG A 68 14.26 4.87 13.79
C ARG A 68 13.11 3.94 13.40
N THR A 69 12.51 4.15 12.23
CA THR A 69 11.43 3.29 11.71
C THR A 69 11.93 1.89 11.33
N ALA A 70 13.10 1.81 10.70
CA ALA A 70 13.75 0.54 10.40
C ALA A 70 14.08 -0.24 11.68
N THR A 71 14.54 0.45 12.72
CA THR A 71 14.82 -0.12 14.04
C THR A 71 13.55 -0.65 14.70
N ALA A 72 12.45 0.12 14.68
CA ALA A 72 11.17 -0.32 15.23
C ALA A 72 10.66 -1.61 14.57
N LYS A 73 10.70 -1.66 13.23
CA LYS A 73 10.35 -2.87 12.46
C LYS A 73 11.29 -4.04 12.78
N ALA A 74 12.61 -3.83 12.82
CA ALA A 74 13.58 -4.87 13.12
C ALA A 74 13.43 -5.46 14.55
N LEU A 75 13.07 -4.63 15.54
CA LEU A 75 12.80 -5.08 16.91
C LEU A 75 11.61 -6.04 16.97
N LEU A 76 10.50 -5.67 16.33
CA LEU A 76 9.27 -6.47 16.32
C LEU A 76 9.44 -7.76 15.51
N TRP A 77 10.27 -7.72 14.45
CA TRP A 77 10.61 -8.90 13.64
C TRP A 77 11.37 -9.95 14.44
N GLN A 78 12.40 -9.54 15.18
CA GLN A 78 13.26 -10.47 15.94
C GLN A 78 12.53 -11.22 17.07
N LEU A 79 11.37 -10.74 17.52
CA LEU A 79 10.58 -11.43 18.54
C LEU A 79 9.98 -12.73 18.02
N ARG A 80 9.51 -12.75 16.76
CA ARG A 80 8.96 -13.92 16.07
C ARG A 80 9.09 -13.76 14.54
N PRO A 81 10.18 -14.21 13.93
CA PRO A 81 10.38 -14.09 12.48
C PRO A 81 9.28 -14.79 11.66
N ASP A 82 8.64 -15.83 12.21
CA ASP A 82 7.67 -16.67 11.49
C ASP A 82 6.19 -16.36 11.77
N ALA A 83 5.89 -15.35 12.61
CA ALA A 83 4.53 -14.96 12.94
C ALA A 83 4.02 -13.83 12.03
N ASP A 84 2.70 -13.75 11.82
CA ASP A 84 2.09 -12.70 11.00
C ASP A 84 2.20 -11.29 11.64
N GLY A 85 2.43 -10.29 10.77
CA GLY A 85 2.09 -8.88 10.94
C GLY A 85 2.86 -8.07 11.99
N ILE A 86 3.87 -7.31 11.55
CA ILE A 86 4.28 -6.07 12.22
C ILE A 86 3.45 -4.95 11.61
N HIS A 87 2.84 -4.08 12.42
CA HIS A 87 2.01 -3.03 11.85
C HIS A 87 2.11 -1.69 12.53
N LYS A 88 1.84 -0.65 11.75
CA LYS A 88 1.82 0.73 12.21
C LYS A 88 0.48 1.00 12.88
N LEU A 89 0.50 1.45 14.12
CA LEU A 89 -0.64 2.13 14.74
C LEU A 89 -0.66 3.57 14.21
N PRO A 90 -1.80 4.05 13.70
CA PRO A 90 -1.93 5.44 13.33
C PRO A 90 -1.79 6.33 14.57
N PRO A 91 -1.15 7.51 14.46
CA PRO A 91 -1.00 8.46 15.57
C PRO A 91 -2.35 8.97 16.11
N SER A 92 -3.40 8.94 15.28
CA SER A 92 -4.77 9.29 15.64
C SER A 92 -5.72 8.16 15.26
N LEU A 93 -6.51 7.65 16.20
CA LEU A 93 -7.59 6.70 15.92
C LEU A 93 -8.95 7.22 16.36
N GLY A 94 -9.18 8.52 16.21
CA GLY A 94 -10.50 9.17 16.35
C GLY A 94 -10.65 10.13 15.18
N ARG A 95 -11.78 10.02 14.48
CA ARG A 95 -12.10 10.67 13.19
C ARG A 95 -11.04 10.43 12.12
N ALA A 96 -11.25 9.37 11.36
CA ALA A 96 -10.51 9.04 10.14
C ALA A 96 -10.61 10.17 9.12
N GLU A 97 -9.81 11.24 9.22
CA GLU A 97 -9.83 12.35 8.25
C GLU A 97 -11.23 12.99 8.03
N GLU A 98 -12.23 12.60 8.83
CA GLU A 98 -13.66 12.71 8.52
C GLU A 98 -14.24 14.05 8.96
N GLU A 99 -13.65 14.73 9.94
CA GLU A 99 -13.96 16.10 10.36
C GLU A 99 -12.85 16.58 11.31
N GLU A 100 -12.44 17.85 11.22
CA GLU A 100 -11.60 18.50 12.23
C GLU A 100 -12.21 18.29 13.62
N GLY A 101 -11.46 17.75 14.60
CA GLY A 101 -11.81 17.98 16.01
C GLY A 101 -11.39 16.98 17.08
N THR A 102 -11.34 15.67 16.86
CA THR A 102 -11.11 14.74 17.99
C THR A 102 -10.31 13.48 17.62
N SER A 103 -9.00 13.54 17.86
CA SER A 103 -8.06 12.41 17.73
C SER A 103 -8.04 11.58 19.02
N THR A 104 -8.80 10.49 19.09
CA THR A 104 -8.80 9.58 20.26
C THR A 104 -8.28 8.22 19.84
N LEU A 105 -7.19 7.66 20.36
CA LEU A 105 -6.77 6.31 20.00
C LEU A 105 -7.87 5.28 20.39
N ASP A 106 -8.58 4.69 19.42
CA ASP A 106 -9.44 3.53 19.62
C ASP A 106 -8.62 2.27 19.86
N PHE A 107 -8.59 1.84 21.12
CA PHE A 107 -7.85 0.68 21.59
C PHE A 107 -8.59 -0.65 21.35
N SER A 108 -9.83 -0.62 20.86
CA SER A 108 -10.61 -1.83 20.55
C SER A 108 -9.92 -2.74 19.53
N LEU A 109 -9.03 -2.16 18.72
CA LEU A 109 -8.37 -2.75 17.57
C LEU A 109 -7.07 -3.52 17.88
N ILE A 110 -6.55 -3.42 19.11
CA ILE A 110 -5.32 -4.10 19.52
C ILE A 110 -5.66 -5.54 19.87
N SER A 111 -5.20 -6.54 19.16
CA SER A 111 -5.54 -7.93 19.49
C SER A 111 -4.52 -8.62 20.38
N ASP A 112 -4.91 -9.79 20.88
CA ASP A 112 -4.03 -10.66 21.65
C ASP A 112 -2.77 -11.04 20.86
N GLY A 113 -1.58 -10.74 21.42
CA GLY A 113 -0.30 -11.11 20.82
C GLY A 113 0.18 -10.22 19.65
N ASP A 114 -0.51 -9.11 19.37
CA ASP A 114 -0.17 -8.21 18.26
C ASP A 114 1.25 -7.61 18.37
N ARG A 115 1.85 -7.25 17.24
CA ARG A 115 3.16 -6.58 17.16
C ARG A 115 3.04 -5.28 16.40
N MET A 116 3.26 -4.19 17.11
CA MET A 116 2.83 -2.87 16.69
C MET A 116 3.93 -1.84 16.87
N TRP A 117 3.97 -0.85 15.98
CA TRP A 117 4.75 0.36 16.19
C TRP A 117 3.91 1.62 15.98
N LEU A 118 4.15 2.64 16.79
CA LEU A 118 3.51 3.95 16.71
C LEU A 118 4.57 4.98 16.37
N ASP A 119 4.27 5.84 15.41
CA ASP A 119 5.20 6.87 14.92
C ASP A 119 4.70 8.25 15.31
N LEU A 120 5.23 8.79 16.40
CA LEU A 120 4.93 10.13 16.89
C LEU A 120 5.98 11.14 16.43
N SER A 121 6.85 10.73 15.51
CA SER A 121 8.10 11.44 15.26
C SER A 121 7.95 12.72 14.42
N GLY A 122 6.75 12.95 13.89
CA GLY A 122 6.34 14.21 13.24
C GLY A 122 5.38 15.06 14.08
N ASP A 123 4.95 14.56 15.26
CA ASP A 123 3.95 15.22 16.10
C ASP A 123 4.64 16.17 17.09
N ASN A 124 4.86 17.42 16.68
CA ASN A 124 5.42 18.47 17.55
C ASN A 124 4.29 19.34 18.16
N GLY A 125 4.43 19.71 19.44
CA GLY A 125 3.52 20.64 20.11
C GLY A 125 2.22 19.99 20.65
N PRO A 126 1.01 20.51 20.36
CA PRO A 126 -0.23 20.08 21.02
C PRO A 126 -0.65 18.63 20.74
N HIS A 127 -0.26 18.04 19.61
CA HIS A 127 -0.53 16.64 19.28
C HIS A 127 0.23 15.67 20.20
N TRP A 128 1.44 16.05 20.63
CA TRP A 128 2.24 15.26 21.58
C TRP A 128 1.56 15.14 22.95
N ASN A 129 1.01 16.23 23.48
CA ASN A 129 0.34 16.22 24.79
C ASN A 129 -0.90 15.32 24.80
N SER A 130 -1.69 15.33 23.72
CA SER A 130 -2.83 14.42 23.55
C SER A 130 -2.36 12.97 23.45
N ALA A 131 -1.33 12.69 22.64
CA ALA A 131 -0.77 11.35 22.52
C ALA A 131 -0.22 10.82 23.86
N GLN A 132 0.48 11.68 24.62
CA GLN A 132 1.05 11.34 25.93
C GLN A 132 0.00 10.90 26.95
N TYR A 133 -1.18 11.54 26.97
CA TYR A 133 -2.31 11.14 27.82
C TYR A 133 -2.76 9.69 27.58
N HIS A 134 -2.69 9.25 26.33
CA HIS A 134 -3.12 7.91 25.92
C HIS A 134 -2.03 6.83 26.04
N LEU A 135 -0.75 7.19 26.21
CA LEU A 135 0.36 6.22 26.27
C LEU A 135 0.22 5.22 27.43
N SER A 136 -0.25 5.68 28.60
CA SER A 136 -0.42 4.81 29.76
C SER A 136 -1.56 3.79 29.55
N THR A 137 -2.67 4.21 28.93
CA THR A 137 -3.76 3.31 28.52
C THR A 137 -3.30 2.32 27.45
N LEU A 138 -2.59 2.81 26.42
CA LEU A 138 -2.07 1.98 25.33
C LEU A 138 -1.14 0.88 25.85
N ARG A 139 -0.24 1.23 26.79
CA ARG A 139 0.66 0.28 27.46
C ARG A 139 -0.11 -0.75 28.29
N ALA A 140 -1.11 -0.31 29.05
CA ALA A 140 -1.93 -1.22 29.86
C ALA A 140 -2.61 -2.27 28.99
N ILE A 141 -3.17 -1.84 27.86
CA ILE A 141 -3.85 -2.73 26.90
C ILE A 141 -2.88 -3.67 26.20
N ALA A 142 -1.71 -3.17 25.77
CA ALA A 142 -0.66 -4.02 25.21
C ALA A 142 -0.19 -5.10 26.21
N GLN A 143 -0.07 -4.74 27.50
CA GLN A 143 0.29 -5.68 28.55
C GLN A 143 -0.80 -6.73 28.79
N GLU A 144 -2.06 -6.31 28.93
CA GLU A 144 -3.22 -7.16 29.13
C GLU A 144 -3.39 -8.17 27.98
N ARG A 145 -3.34 -7.67 26.74
CA ARG A 145 -3.50 -8.47 25.52
C ARG A 145 -2.21 -9.18 25.10
N SER A 146 -1.15 -9.12 25.91
CA SER A 146 0.14 -9.74 25.58
C SER A 146 0.73 -9.33 24.23
N ALA A 147 0.43 -8.12 23.78
CA ALA A 147 0.93 -7.53 22.55
C ALA A 147 2.25 -6.77 22.79
N TYR A 148 3.07 -6.61 21.75
CA TYR A 148 4.32 -5.87 21.76
C TYR A 148 4.19 -4.53 21.04
N LEU A 149 4.69 -3.47 21.67
CA LEU A 149 4.56 -2.10 21.19
C LEU A 149 5.90 -1.36 21.13
N VAL A 150 6.22 -0.76 19.99
CA VAL A 150 7.36 0.15 19.82
C VAL A 150 6.86 1.55 19.50
N ILE A 151 7.16 2.55 20.32
CA ILE A 151 6.76 3.94 20.04
C ILE A 151 7.99 4.75 19.66
N ILE A 152 7.96 5.41 18.51
CA ILE A 152 9.01 6.31 18.04
C ILE A 152 8.69 7.71 18.57
N LEU A 153 9.57 8.26 19.40
CA LEU A 153 9.41 9.56 20.02
C LEU A 153 9.76 10.72 19.07
N PRO A 154 9.20 11.92 19.30
CA PRO A 154 9.68 13.15 18.68
C PRO A 154 11.14 13.44 19.04
N ASP A 155 11.85 14.16 18.16
CA ASP A 155 13.29 14.47 18.31
C ASP A 155 13.59 15.34 19.54
N HIS A 156 12.67 16.21 19.93
CA HIS A 156 12.82 17.13 21.06
C HIS A 156 11.77 16.85 22.16
N CYS A 157 11.73 15.61 22.63
CA CYS A 157 10.84 15.20 23.72
C CYS A 157 11.44 15.61 25.08
N THR A 158 11.22 16.85 25.52
CA THR A 158 11.67 17.35 26.84
C THR A 158 10.70 17.03 27.98
N ASP A 159 9.42 16.78 27.66
CA ASP A 159 8.33 16.76 28.64
C ASP A 159 7.74 15.35 28.87
N LEU A 160 8.52 14.31 28.58
CA LEU A 160 8.10 12.93 28.83
C LEU A 160 7.93 12.68 30.34
N ALA A 161 6.76 12.21 30.75
CA ALA A 161 6.51 11.93 32.16
C ALA A 161 7.50 10.89 32.72
N VAL A 162 8.00 11.14 33.93
CA VAL A 162 9.06 10.35 34.59
C VAL A 162 8.74 8.85 34.66
N GLU A 163 7.45 8.49 34.73
CA GLU A 163 6.97 7.11 34.72
C GLU A 163 7.37 6.31 33.46
N PHE A 164 7.70 7.00 32.36
CA PHE A 164 8.08 6.41 31.09
C PHE A 164 9.60 6.20 30.91
N ASN A 165 10.44 6.77 31.78
CA ASN A 165 11.90 6.68 31.67
C ASN A 165 12.42 5.23 31.64
N ARG A 166 11.73 4.31 32.33
CA ARG A 166 12.07 2.88 32.35
C ARG A 166 11.81 2.13 31.04
N TYR A 167 11.03 2.71 30.13
CA TYR A 167 10.72 2.15 28.81
C TYR A 167 11.50 2.85 27.69
N GLN A 168 12.13 3.98 27.98
CA GLN A 168 12.86 4.78 27.02
C GLN A 168 14.25 4.22 26.76
N ILE A 169 14.66 4.26 25.50
CA ILE A 169 16.03 4.01 25.10
C ILE A 169 16.41 4.90 23.93
N GLU A 170 17.62 5.43 23.99
CA GLU A 170 18.22 6.18 22.90
C GLU A 170 18.92 5.22 21.93
N ILE A 171 18.66 5.39 20.64
CA ILE A 171 19.35 4.67 19.57
C ILE A 171 20.21 5.64 18.77
N SER A 172 21.46 5.25 18.52
CA SER A 172 22.37 6.06 17.71
C SER A 172 22.25 5.71 16.23
N ARG A 173 22.72 6.62 15.39
CA ARG A 173 22.91 6.33 13.97
C ARG A 173 24.00 5.24 13.78
N PRO A 174 23.78 4.23 12.90
CA PRO A 174 24.80 3.26 12.52
C PRO A 174 25.88 3.90 11.62
N SER A 175 27.04 3.23 11.51
CA SER A 175 28.14 3.69 10.66
C SER A 175 27.76 3.65 9.17
N GLU A 176 28.01 4.73 8.44
CA GLU A 176 27.68 4.85 7.01
C GLU A 176 28.41 3.82 6.15
N SER A 177 29.68 3.52 6.47
CA SER A 177 30.45 2.50 5.76
C SER A 177 29.89 1.09 5.96
N GLN A 178 29.42 0.77 7.17
CA GLN A 178 28.76 -0.51 7.46
C GLN A 178 27.42 -0.64 6.73
N VAL A 179 26.66 0.46 6.65
CA VAL A 179 25.39 0.49 5.90
C VAL A 179 25.65 0.33 4.41
N LEU A 180 26.63 1.04 3.86
CA LEU A 180 27.02 0.91 2.45
C LEU A 180 27.46 -0.53 2.11
N ASP A 181 28.38 -1.11 2.88
CA ASP A 181 28.83 -2.50 2.68
C ASP A 181 27.65 -3.47 2.69
N ARG A 182 26.76 -3.34 3.69
CA ARG A 182 25.60 -4.22 3.83
C ARG A 182 24.64 -4.12 2.67
N HIS A 183 24.35 -2.89 2.20
CA HIS A 183 23.48 -2.66 1.04
C HIS A 183 24.10 -3.20 -0.26
N LEU A 184 25.39 -2.98 -0.50
CA LEU A 184 26.09 -3.49 -1.69
C LEU A 184 26.08 -5.02 -1.72
N ARG A 185 26.42 -5.68 -0.60
CA ARG A 185 26.41 -7.15 -0.49
C ARG A 185 25.02 -7.73 -0.72
N ALA A 186 23.97 -7.07 -0.23
CA ALA A 186 22.59 -7.51 -0.44
C ALA A 186 22.15 -7.45 -1.92
N GLU A 187 22.81 -6.63 -2.73
CA GLU A 187 22.63 -6.54 -4.19
C GLU A 187 23.65 -7.39 -4.98
N ASN A 188 24.37 -8.30 -4.31
CA ASN A 188 25.45 -9.12 -4.87
C ASN A 188 26.63 -8.32 -5.44
N THR A 189 26.79 -7.05 -5.04
CA THR A 189 27.97 -6.23 -5.33
C THR A 189 28.91 -6.32 -4.15
N ILE A 190 29.97 -7.11 -4.29
CA ILE A 190 30.91 -7.36 -3.19
C ILE A 190 31.95 -6.24 -3.18
N PRO A 191 31.97 -5.36 -2.16
CA PRO A 191 33.03 -4.36 -2.04
C PRO A 191 34.36 -5.02 -1.65
N PRO A 192 35.51 -4.41 -1.99
CA PRO A 192 36.81 -4.84 -1.48
C PRO A 192 36.87 -4.79 0.05
N ASP A 193 37.67 -5.68 0.65
CA ASP A 193 37.94 -5.71 2.09
C ASP A 193 39.45 -5.55 2.34
N PRO A 194 39.92 -4.44 2.96
CA PRO A 194 39.13 -3.33 3.52
C PRO A 194 38.48 -2.45 2.45
N LEU A 195 37.40 -1.76 2.81
CA LEU A 195 36.71 -0.79 1.95
C LEU A 195 37.71 0.32 1.56
N PRO A 196 37.91 0.62 0.26
CA PRO A 196 38.80 1.71 -0.14
C PRO A 196 38.24 3.06 0.32
N ASN A 197 39.07 4.11 0.26
CA ASN A 197 38.57 5.47 0.51
C ASN A 197 37.58 5.87 -0.58
N ILE A 198 36.35 6.21 -0.19
CA ILE A 198 35.28 6.63 -1.09
C ILE A 198 34.96 8.09 -0.74
N PRO A 199 35.24 9.07 -1.63
CA PRO A 199 35.01 10.49 -1.34
C PRO A 199 33.57 10.82 -0.92
N PHE A 200 32.59 10.04 -1.39
CA PHE A 200 31.19 10.16 -0.97
C PHE A 200 30.99 9.93 0.53
N LEU A 201 31.88 9.23 1.23
CA LEU A 201 31.78 9.01 2.68
C LEU A 201 32.54 10.07 3.49
N ASP A 202 33.18 11.06 2.84
CA ASP A 202 33.85 12.16 3.53
C ASP A 202 32.84 13.18 4.08
N GLU A 203 31.63 13.22 3.52
CA GLU A 203 30.51 14.05 3.96
C GLU A 203 29.46 13.23 4.73
N THR A 204 28.74 13.87 5.66
CA THR A 204 27.64 13.21 6.38
C THR A 204 26.37 13.21 5.53
N HIS A 205 25.96 12.04 5.05
CA HIS A 205 24.74 11.90 4.26
C HIS A 205 23.53 11.47 5.10
N SER A 206 22.33 11.25 4.56
CA SER A 206 21.28 10.49 5.27
C SER A 206 21.43 8.99 5.01
N LEU A 207 20.90 8.11 5.86
CA LEU A 207 20.92 6.67 5.57
C LEU A 207 20.16 6.31 4.27
N TYR A 208 19.19 7.13 3.90
CA TYR A 208 18.49 7.03 2.63
C TYR A 208 19.44 7.30 1.45
N ASP A 209 20.25 8.36 1.54
CA ASP A 209 21.24 8.69 0.51
C ASP A 209 22.32 7.61 0.38
N ILE A 210 22.78 7.02 1.49
CA ILE A 210 23.70 5.87 1.46
C ILE A 210 23.08 4.69 0.73
N SER A 211 21.80 4.37 1.00
CA SER A 211 21.08 3.29 0.31
C SER A 211 20.95 3.59 -1.20
N ARG A 212 20.61 4.83 -1.56
CA ARG A 212 20.49 5.27 -2.95
C ARG A 212 21.84 5.24 -3.67
N TYR A 213 22.94 5.61 -3.00
CA TYR A 213 24.29 5.50 -3.52
C TYR A 213 24.68 4.04 -3.79
N ALA A 214 24.40 3.12 -2.87
CA ALA A 214 24.62 1.69 -3.08
C ALA A 214 23.88 1.13 -4.30
N GLN A 215 22.64 1.60 -4.54
CA GLN A 215 21.86 1.26 -5.73
C GLN A 215 22.52 1.79 -7.01
N LEU A 216 22.99 3.03 -7.03
CA LEU A 216 23.68 3.62 -8.18
C LEU A 216 25.00 2.93 -8.48
N VAL A 217 25.77 2.53 -7.46
CA VAL A 217 27.00 1.74 -7.65
C VAL A 217 26.68 0.39 -8.29
N THR A 218 25.60 -0.26 -7.85
CA THR A 218 25.13 -1.52 -8.44
C THR A 218 24.67 -1.32 -9.89
N GLU A 219 24.00 -0.22 -10.19
CA GLU A 219 23.60 0.13 -11.56
C GLU A 219 24.81 0.43 -12.46
N ALA A 220 25.81 1.15 -11.94
CA ALA A 220 27.07 1.42 -12.64
C ALA A 220 27.78 0.11 -13.03
N ARG A 221 27.87 -0.84 -12.09
CA ARG A 221 28.42 -2.18 -12.35
C ARG A 221 27.64 -2.94 -13.42
N LYS A 222 26.31 -2.87 -13.44
CA LYS A 222 25.49 -3.53 -14.46
C LYS A 222 25.68 -2.91 -15.85
N ASN A 223 25.95 -1.60 -15.93
CA ASN A 223 26.18 -0.90 -17.18
C ASN A 223 27.61 -1.05 -17.71
N ASP A 224 28.58 -1.24 -16.82
CA ASP A 224 30.00 -1.47 -17.11
C ASP A 224 30.56 -2.59 -16.22
N ASP A 225 30.37 -3.84 -16.67
CA ASP A 225 30.78 -5.06 -15.97
C ASP A 225 32.31 -5.22 -15.86
N ARG A 226 33.06 -4.55 -16.74
CA ARG A 226 34.53 -4.54 -16.79
C ARG A 226 35.16 -3.42 -15.97
N GLY A 227 34.34 -2.50 -15.46
CA GLY A 227 34.80 -1.41 -14.61
C GLY A 227 35.39 -1.90 -13.28
N THR A 228 36.09 -1.02 -12.59
CA THR A 228 36.56 -1.24 -11.22
C THR A 228 35.53 -0.74 -10.20
N PHE A 229 35.60 -1.25 -8.97
CA PHE A 229 34.73 -0.79 -7.88
C PHE A 229 34.79 0.74 -7.69
N LEU A 230 36.00 1.33 -7.71
CA LEU A 230 36.18 2.78 -7.59
C LEU A 230 35.55 3.54 -8.77
N SER A 231 35.69 3.06 -10.01
CA SER A 231 35.03 3.72 -11.15
C SER A 231 33.50 3.65 -11.08
N TRP A 232 32.93 2.61 -10.47
CA TRP A 232 31.48 2.53 -10.22
C TRP A 232 31.06 3.52 -9.14
N CYS A 233 31.85 3.64 -8.07
CA CYS A 233 31.67 4.64 -7.02
C CYS A 233 31.74 6.07 -7.55
N ASP A 234 32.71 6.38 -8.40
CA ASP A 234 32.85 7.70 -9.05
C ASP A 234 31.65 7.99 -9.96
N SER A 235 31.22 7.00 -10.73
CA SER A 235 30.03 7.13 -11.59
C SER A 235 28.77 7.42 -10.77
N ALA A 236 28.60 6.72 -9.64
CA ALA A 236 27.49 6.97 -8.72
C ALA A 236 27.59 8.36 -8.07
N ALA A 237 28.79 8.79 -7.67
CA ALA A 237 29.02 10.09 -7.06
C ALA A 237 28.70 11.25 -8.03
N LYS A 238 29.04 11.12 -9.32
CA LYS A 238 28.65 12.11 -10.36
C LYS A 238 27.14 12.27 -10.47
N VAL A 239 26.37 11.18 -10.35
CA VAL A 239 24.90 11.23 -10.34
C VAL A 239 24.39 11.97 -9.10
N PHE A 240 25.09 11.86 -7.97
CA PHE A 240 24.75 12.57 -6.73
C PHE A 240 25.12 14.07 -6.75
N ASN A 241 26.28 14.43 -7.32
CA ASN A 241 26.93 15.73 -7.11
C ASN A 241 26.74 16.77 -8.23
N GLY A 242 25.80 16.58 -9.16
CA GLY A 242 25.51 17.64 -10.16
C GLY A 242 25.26 17.21 -11.59
N LEU A 243 24.78 15.98 -11.82
CA LEU A 243 24.43 15.50 -13.16
C LEU A 243 23.47 16.44 -13.94
N GLU A 244 22.67 17.25 -13.25
CA GLU A 244 21.74 18.19 -13.88
C GLU A 244 22.44 19.29 -14.67
N GLU A 245 23.60 19.78 -14.22
CA GLU A 245 24.39 20.80 -14.93
C GLU A 245 25.04 20.21 -16.17
N ASP A 246 25.66 19.03 -16.06
CA ASP A 246 26.24 18.30 -17.19
C ASP A 246 25.19 18.01 -18.27
N VAL A 247 23.99 17.60 -17.86
CA VAL A 247 22.87 17.36 -18.77
C VAL A 247 22.38 18.66 -19.40
N ALA A 248 22.33 19.77 -18.65
CA ALA A 248 21.92 21.06 -19.20
C ALA A 248 22.89 21.55 -20.29
N VAL A 249 24.20 21.48 -20.03
CA VAL A 249 25.23 21.80 -21.03
C VAL A 249 25.08 20.87 -22.23
N TRP A 250 25.01 19.56 -22.00
CA TRP A 250 24.94 18.57 -23.07
C TRP A 250 23.67 18.68 -23.95
N VAL A 251 22.52 19.05 -23.38
CA VAL A 251 21.29 19.31 -24.13
C VAL A 251 21.37 20.65 -24.88
N SER A 252 22.00 21.67 -24.28
CA SER A 252 22.15 22.99 -24.91
C SER A 252 23.02 22.94 -26.17
N GLU A 253 24.04 22.07 -26.20
CA GLU A 253 24.90 21.80 -27.36
C GLU A 253 24.17 21.11 -28.53
N ARG A 254 22.88 20.77 -28.40
CA ARG A 254 22.07 20.14 -29.44
C ARG A 254 21.12 21.15 -30.05
N ASP A 255 21.37 21.50 -31.31
CA ASP A 255 20.70 22.62 -31.97
C ASP A 255 19.37 22.25 -32.63
N THR A 256 19.09 20.97 -32.87
CA THR A 256 17.93 20.56 -33.67
C THR A 256 16.79 19.96 -32.84
N GLY A 257 15.55 20.35 -33.17
CA GLY A 257 14.33 19.82 -32.55
C GLY A 257 14.23 18.29 -32.59
N PRO A 258 14.53 17.61 -33.72
CA PRO A 258 14.49 16.16 -33.82
C PRO A 258 15.53 15.44 -32.95
N GLU A 259 16.70 16.04 -32.70
CA GLU A 259 17.69 15.48 -31.78
C GLU A 259 17.24 15.61 -30.33
N ARG A 260 16.74 16.79 -29.92
CA ARG A 260 16.16 17.00 -28.58
C ARG A 260 14.96 16.08 -28.32
N ALA A 261 14.08 15.91 -29.30
CA ALA A 261 12.95 14.98 -29.21
C ALA A 261 13.42 13.53 -29.06
N LEU A 262 14.46 13.10 -29.80
CA LEU A 262 15.03 11.77 -29.66
C LEU A 262 15.69 11.56 -28.30
N ILE A 263 16.38 12.57 -27.76
CA ILE A 263 16.98 12.56 -26.42
C ILE A 263 15.91 12.36 -25.35
N LEU A 264 14.86 13.20 -25.35
CA LEU A 264 13.77 13.10 -24.38
C LEU A 264 13.03 11.77 -24.50
N THR A 265 12.73 11.34 -25.73
CA THR A 265 12.06 10.06 -25.99
C THR A 265 12.90 8.89 -25.48
N THR A 266 14.20 8.87 -25.79
CA THR A 266 15.12 7.82 -25.33
C THR A 266 15.25 7.80 -23.82
N ALA A 267 15.19 8.95 -23.15
CA ALA A 267 15.21 9.01 -21.69
C ALA A 267 13.92 8.46 -21.07
N MET A 268 12.76 8.85 -21.60
CA MET A 268 11.47 8.36 -21.11
C MET A 268 11.27 6.88 -21.40
N LEU A 269 11.70 6.39 -22.57
CA LEU A 269 11.60 5.00 -23.02
C LEU A 269 12.94 4.26 -22.95
N HIS A 270 13.82 4.61 -22.01
CA HIS A 270 15.12 3.97 -21.87
C HIS A 270 14.97 2.46 -21.64
N GLY A 271 15.65 1.66 -22.48
CA GLY A 271 15.54 0.21 -22.57
C GLY A 271 14.52 -0.31 -23.60
N ALA A 272 13.75 0.55 -24.27
CA ALA A 272 12.81 0.15 -25.31
C ALA A 272 13.50 -0.19 -26.64
N HIS A 273 12.78 -0.90 -27.52
CA HIS A 273 13.26 -1.24 -28.85
C HIS A 273 13.47 0.02 -29.70
N PRO A 274 14.48 0.06 -30.60
CA PRO A 274 14.74 1.20 -31.48
C PRO A 274 13.52 1.67 -32.27
N ASP A 275 12.68 0.75 -32.74
CA ASP A 275 11.47 1.08 -33.50
C ASP A 275 10.42 1.80 -32.65
N THR A 276 10.23 1.35 -31.40
CA THR A 276 9.35 2.02 -30.43
C THR A 276 9.84 3.45 -30.16
N ILE A 277 11.15 3.63 -29.99
CA ILE A 277 11.75 4.98 -29.81
C ILE A 277 11.58 5.82 -31.06
N HIS A 278 11.79 5.25 -32.24
CA HIS A 278 11.61 5.95 -33.51
C HIS A 278 10.16 6.46 -33.66
N HIS A 279 9.19 5.58 -33.46
CA HIS A 279 7.77 5.93 -33.55
C HIS A 279 7.37 6.96 -32.48
N ALA A 280 7.77 6.74 -31.23
CA ALA A 280 7.46 7.66 -30.14
C ALA A 280 8.09 9.05 -30.33
N THR A 281 9.28 9.12 -30.92
CA THR A 281 9.95 10.38 -31.27
C THR A 281 9.14 11.12 -32.34
N ALA A 282 8.65 10.41 -33.36
CA ALA A 282 7.80 10.98 -34.39
C ALA A 282 6.49 11.52 -33.80
N THR A 283 5.85 10.77 -32.90
CA THR A 283 4.65 11.23 -32.18
C THR A 283 4.94 12.49 -31.37
N LEU A 284 6.07 12.57 -30.67
CA LEU A 284 6.44 13.77 -29.90
C LEU A 284 6.59 14.99 -30.81
N LEU A 285 7.28 14.83 -31.94
CA LEU A 285 7.45 15.89 -32.95
C LEU A 285 6.10 16.37 -33.49
N GLN A 286 5.16 15.46 -33.75
CA GLN A 286 3.80 15.80 -34.16
C GLN A 286 3.04 16.55 -33.06
N THR A 287 3.15 16.11 -31.80
CA THR A 287 2.49 16.78 -30.65
C THR A 287 2.98 18.21 -30.47
N VAL A 288 4.28 18.47 -30.66
CA VAL A 288 4.84 19.84 -30.62
C VAL A 288 4.72 20.59 -31.95
N LYS A 289 4.05 20.01 -32.95
CA LYS A 289 3.83 20.57 -34.29
C LYS A 289 5.13 20.94 -35.02
N TYR A 290 6.17 20.13 -34.85
CA TYR A 290 7.42 20.31 -35.58
C TYR A 290 7.22 20.01 -37.08
N PRO A 291 7.78 20.81 -38.01
CA PRO A 291 7.62 20.59 -39.44
C PRO A 291 8.15 19.23 -39.90
N ASP A 292 7.47 18.60 -40.86
CA ASP A 292 7.93 17.36 -41.46
C ASP A 292 9.28 17.55 -42.17
N ASP A 293 10.14 16.53 -42.10
CA ASP A 293 11.41 16.53 -42.82
C ASP A 293 11.14 16.37 -44.33
N PRO A 294 11.50 17.37 -45.18
CA PRO A 294 11.21 17.32 -46.61
C PRO A 294 12.02 16.27 -47.36
N ARG A 295 13.08 15.71 -46.75
CA ARG A 295 13.92 14.68 -47.37
C ARG A 295 13.19 13.35 -47.49
N SER A 296 13.50 12.61 -48.55
CA SER A 296 13.00 11.24 -48.74
C SER A 296 13.44 10.34 -47.58
N ILE A 297 12.62 9.33 -47.22
CA ILE A 297 12.92 8.39 -46.13
C ILE A 297 14.29 7.72 -46.32
N LEU A 298 14.67 7.42 -47.58
CA LEU A 298 15.95 6.80 -47.93
C LEU A 298 17.17 7.72 -47.78
N GLU A 299 16.96 9.04 -47.75
CA GLU A 299 18.02 10.04 -47.58
C GLU A 299 18.25 10.38 -46.10
N ARG A 300 17.34 9.97 -45.22
CA ARG A 300 17.42 10.25 -43.79
C ARG A 300 18.44 9.32 -43.13
N SER A 301 19.17 9.83 -42.14
CA SER A 301 20.08 9.01 -41.35
C SER A 301 19.32 7.92 -40.59
N GLY A 302 19.83 6.68 -40.65
CA GLY A 302 19.28 5.55 -39.91
C GLY A 302 19.28 5.77 -38.39
N ILE A 303 18.39 5.06 -37.69
CA ILE A 303 18.18 5.21 -36.24
C ILE A 303 19.47 4.96 -35.44
N GLY A 304 20.29 3.98 -35.81
CA GLY A 304 21.56 3.70 -35.13
C GLY A 304 22.54 4.88 -35.15
N SER A 305 22.70 5.54 -36.30
CA SER A 305 23.55 6.74 -36.42
C SER A 305 23.01 7.91 -35.60
N ARG A 306 21.69 8.07 -35.55
CA ARG A 306 21.03 9.11 -34.73
C ARG A 306 21.19 8.84 -33.23
N LEU A 307 21.07 7.57 -32.80
CA LEU A 307 21.31 7.15 -31.41
C LEU A 307 22.77 7.38 -30.99
N LYS A 308 23.73 7.03 -31.86
CA LYS A 308 25.15 7.26 -31.60
C LYS A 308 25.45 8.75 -31.40
N LYS A 309 24.82 9.64 -32.18
CA LYS A 309 24.97 11.09 -31.99
C LYS A 309 24.56 11.54 -30.60
N ILE A 310 23.51 10.96 -30.02
CA ILE A 310 23.00 11.31 -28.68
C ILE A 310 23.61 10.46 -27.56
N ASN A 311 24.78 9.86 -27.80
CA ASN A 311 25.48 9.00 -26.84
C ASN A 311 24.61 7.83 -26.30
N ALA A 312 23.74 7.29 -27.16
CA ALA A 312 22.94 6.10 -26.87
C ALA A 312 23.40 4.91 -27.74
N ARG A 313 23.26 3.69 -27.20
CA ARG A 313 23.58 2.43 -27.88
C ARG A 313 22.45 1.43 -27.73
N ILE A 314 22.39 0.47 -28.65
CA ILE A 314 21.56 -0.72 -28.49
C ILE A 314 22.37 -1.72 -27.65
N ASP A 315 21.79 -2.18 -26.54
CA ASP A 315 22.41 -3.17 -25.66
C ASP A 315 22.27 -4.60 -26.22
N ALA A 316 22.87 -5.58 -25.53
CA ALA A 316 22.80 -6.99 -25.93
C ALA A 316 21.37 -7.57 -25.94
N SER A 317 20.42 -6.91 -25.25
CA SER A 317 19.01 -7.30 -25.22
C SER A 317 18.17 -6.65 -26.33
N GLY A 318 18.78 -5.83 -27.20
CA GLY A 318 18.08 -5.09 -28.25
C GLY A 318 17.41 -3.80 -27.77
N GLY A 319 17.64 -3.38 -26.52
CA GLY A 319 17.08 -2.15 -25.95
C GLY A 319 18.03 -0.96 -26.11
N VAL A 320 17.50 0.23 -26.31
CA VAL A 320 18.30 1.46 -26.42
C VAL A 320 18.59 2.05 -25.04
N ARG A 321 19.86 2.32 -24.75
CA ARG A 321 20.30 2.92 -23.49
C ARG A 321 21.33 4.02 -23.69
N PHE A 322 21.31 5.03 -22.82
CA PHE A 322 22.44 5.97 -22.69
C PHE A 322 23.68 5.25 -22.16
N GLN A 323 24.85 5.67 -22.63
CA GLN A 323 26.12 5.16 -22.12
C GLN A 323 26.46 5.75 -20.75
N SER A 324 26.05 7.00 -20.50
CA SER A 324 26.27 7.69 -19.24
C SER A 324 25.21 7.34 -18.19
N LEU A 325 25.66 6.95 -16.99
CA LEU A 325 24.79 6.63 -15.86
C LEU A 325 23.95 7.85 -15.45
N GLY A 326 22.68 7.63 -15.08
CA GLY A 326 21.78 8.66 -14.58
C GLY A 326 21.12 9.56 -15.65
N TYR A 327 21.66 9.61 -16.88
CA TYR A 327 21.13 10.49 -17.95
C TYR A 327 19.65 10.26 -18.22
N ALA A 328 19.21 8.98 -18.24
CA ALA A 328 17.81 8.62 -18.45
C ALA A 328 16.85 9.25 -17.43
N SER A 329 17.33 9.53 -16.22
CA SER A 329 16.55 10.15 -15.14
C SER A 329 16.68 11.68 -15.08
N ALA A 330 17.84 12.22 -15.45
CA ALA A 330 18.13 13.65 -15.38
C ALA A 330 17.59 14.43 -16.60
N ILE A 331 17.62 13.83 -17.80
CA ILE A 331 17.14 14.47 -19.03
C ILE A 331 15.67 14.91 -18.92
N PRO A 332 14.70 14.05 -18.52
CA PRO A 332 13.30 14.46 -18.47
C PRO A 332 13.07 15.59 -17.45
N LYS A 333 13.82 15.59 -16.33
CA LYS A 333 13.79 16.68 -15.35
C LYS A 333 14.29 17.99 -15.96
N HIS A 334 15.39 17.96 -16.70
CA HIS A 334 15.91 19.15 -17.37
C HIS A 334 14.86 19.78 -18.31
N PHE A 335 14.25 18.99 -19.20
CA PHE A 335 13.19 19.47 -20.09
C PHE A 335 11.97 19.99 -19.30
N TRP A 336 11.57 19.27 -18.26
CA TRP A 336 10.41 19.66 -17.44
C TRP A 336 10.62 20.99 -16.69
N THR A 337 11.83 21.21 -16.17
CA THR A 337 12.19 22.39 -15.38
C THR A 337 12.45 23.60 -16.27
N HIS A 338 13.24 23.44 -17.33
CA HIS A 338 13.77 24.55 -18.14
C HIS A 338 12.95 24.87 -19.39
N MET A 339 11.99 24.02 -19.78
CA MET A 339 11.11 24.24 -20.93
C MET A 339 9.63 24.12 -20.52
N PRO A 340 9.10 25.05 -19.73
CA PRO A 340 7.74 24.97 -19.18
C PRO A 340 6.64 24.86 -20.26
N GLU A 341 6.88 25.40 -21.45
CA GLU A 341 5.96 25.34 -22.61
C GLU A 341 5.78 23.90 -23.11
N LEU A 342 6.76 23.02 -22.91
CA LEU A 342 6.68 21.62 -23.32
C LEU A 342 5.82 20.78 -22.37
N ARG A 343 5.51 21.25 -21.16
CA ARG A 343 4.83 20.43 -20.15
C ARG A 343 3.51 19.86 -20.65
N MET A 344 2.66 20.69 -21.26
CA MET A 344 1.37 20.24 -21.81
C MET A 344 1.57 19.24 -22.95
N ALA A 345 2.52 19.49 -23.85
CA ALA A 345 2.85 18.58 -24.93
C ALA A 345 3.39 17.23 -24.43
N ILE A 346 4.23 17.22 -23.39
CA ILE A 346 4.72 16.00 -22.75
C ILE A 346 3.55 15.20 -22.15
N GLN A 347 2.62 15.84 -21.43
CA GLN A 347 1.46 15.15 -20.86
C GLN A 347 0.57 14.52 -21.97
N GLU A 348 0.33 15.25 -23.06
CA GLU A 348 -0.46 14.76 -24.19
C GLU A 348 0.24 13.60 -24.93
N TRP A 349 1.55 13.76 -25.17
CA TRP A 349 2.39 12.75 -25.80
C TRP A 349 2.40 11.46 -24.97
N ILE A 350 2.62 11.53 -23.65
CA ILE A 350 2.54 10.35 -22.77
C ILE A 350 1.15 9.71 -22.85
N GLY A 351 0.08 10.51 -22.82
CA GLY A 351 -1.30 10.03 -22.99
C GLY A 351 -1.57 9.35 -24.35
N THR A 352 -0.69 9.52 -25.33
CA THR A 352 -0.70 8.83 -26.63
C THR A 352 0.15 7.58 -26.60
N ILE A 353 1.38 7.67 -26.08
CA ILE A 353 2.34 6.55 -25.97
C ILE A 353 1.78 5.41 -25.14
N VAL A 354 1.08 5.69 -24.03
CA VAL A 354 0.51 4.64 -23.17
C VAL A 354 -0.53 3.77 -23.89
N LYS A 355 -1.16 4.30 -24.94
CA LYS A 355 -2.12 3.56 -25.77
C LYS A 355 -1.47 2.70 -26.84
N SER A 356 -0.17 2.90 -27.11
CA SER A 356 0.51 2.17 -28.17
C SER A 356 0.58 0.67 -27.84
N PRO A 357 0.16 -0.21 -28.77
CA PRO A 357 0.28 -1.65 -28.59
C PRO A 357 1.74 -2.12 -28.64
N ASP A 358 2.62 -1.34 -29.30
CA ASP A 358 4.05 -1.66 -29.44
C ASP A 358 4.83 -1.46 -28.12
N LEU A 359 4.20 -0.79 -27.14
CA LEU A 359 4.75 -0.62 -25.81
C LEU A 359 4.30 -1.76 -24.90
N GLY A 360 5.20 -2.71 -24.67
CA GLY A 360 4.99 -3.79 -23.71
C GLY A 360 4.65 -3.28 -22.31
N ARG A 361 3.96 -4.11 -21.51
CA ARG A 361 3.43 -3.75 -20.19
C ARG A 361 4.49 -3.17 -19.25
N ASP A 362 5.67 -3.80 -19.17
CA ASP A 362 6.75 -3.38 -18.28
C ASP A 362 7.30 -2.00 -18.70
N ARG A 363 7.44 -1.77 -20.00
CA ARG A 363 7.90 -0.46 -20.53
C ARG A 363 6.86 0.63 -20.31
N ARG A 364 5.57 0.30 -20.42
CA ARG A 364 4.48 1.23 -20.07
C ARG A 364 4.57 1.62 -18.59
N HIS A 365 4.83 0.65 -17.71
CA HIS A 365 5.03 0.92 -16.30
C HIS A 365 6.20 1.87 -16.06
N GLU A 366 7.39 1.58 -16.59
CA GLU A 366 8.58 2.42 -16.42
C GLU A 366 8.40 3.86 -16.90
N VAL A 367 7.74 4.06 -18.06
CA VAL A 367 7.43 5.40 -18.59
C VAL A 367 6.51 6.17 -17.63
N ILE A 368 5.49 5.51 -17.11
CA ILE A 368 4.56 6.11 -16.13
C ILE A 368 5.29 6.44 -14.84
N THR A 369 6.11 5.53 -14.31
CA THR A 369 6.95 5.77 -13.12
C THR A 369 7.79 7.03 -13.27
N ARG A 370 8.54 7.14 -14.39
CA ARG A 370 9.39 8.31 -14.68
C ARG A 370 8.56 9.59 -14.78
N PHE A 371 7.46 9.53 -15.52
CA PHE A 371 6.59 10.67 -15.73
C PHE A 371 5.92 11.15 -14.43
N THR A 372 5.40 10.24 -13.61
CA THR A 372 4.86 10.56 -12.29
C THR A 372 5.93 11.19 -11.41
N GLY A 373 7.17 10.68 -11.43
CA GLY A 373 8.30 11.27 -10.71
C GLY A 373 8.60 12.74 -11.09
N LEU A 374 8.34 13.16 -12.33
CA LEU A 374 8.48 14.57 -12.74
C LEU A 374 7.39 15.48 -12.15
N LEU A 375 6.23 14.89 -11.85
CA LEU A 375 5.04 15.59 -11.35
C LEU A 375 4.87 15.49 -9.84
N LEU A 376 5.64 14.63 -9.16
CA LEU A 376 5.64 14.49 -7.69
C LEU A 376 6.34 15.69 -7.05
N ASN A 377 5.61 16.80 -7.03
CA ASN A 377 5.96 18.03 -6.35
C ASN A 377 4.67 18.71 -5.89
N GLU A 378 4.72 19.45 -4.78
CA GLU A 378 3.58 20.20 -4.24
C GLU A 378 2.82 21.01 -5.28
N ARG A 379 3.55 21.69 -6.17
CA ARG A 379 2.98 22.53 -7.23
C ARG A 379 2.14 21.75 -8.24
N TYR A 380 2.43 20.47 -8.47
CA TYR A 380 1.83 19.68 -9.55
C TYR A 380 0.94 18.53 -9.07
N ARG A 381 0.72 18.38 -7.75
CA ARG A 381 -0.20 17.35 -7.22
C ARG A 381 -1.61 17.47 -7.81
N GLY A 382 -2.08 18.70 -8.06
CA GLY A 382 -3.35 18.97 -8.74
C GLY A 382 -3.38 18.48 -10.19
N ASN A 383 -2.28 18.61 -10.93
CA ASN A 383 -2.16 18.09 -12.29
C ASN A 383 -2.23 16.57 -12.33
N LEU A 384 -1.63 15.88 -11.35
CA LEU A 384 -1.72 14.42 -11.22
C LEU A 384 -3.16 13.96 -10.96
N VAL A 385 -3.87 14.66 -10.07
CA VAL A 385 -5.30 14.41 -9.81
C VAL A 385 -6.12 14.57 -11.08
N ALA A 386 -5.97 15.69 -11.79
CA ALA A 386 -6.68 15.95 -13.04
C ALA A 386 -6.34 14.93 -14.14
N LEU A 387 -5.09 14.46 -14.20
CA LEU A 387 -4.64 13.43 -15.13
C LEU A 387 -5.32 12.09 -14.86
N ILE A 388 -5.37 11.66 -13.60
CA ILE A 388 -6.04 10.41 -13.19
C ILE A 388 -7.53 10.47 -13.55
N GLU A 389 -8.20 11.58 -13.22
CA GLU A 389 -9.61 11.78 -13.58
C GLU A 389 -9.78 11.72 -15.12
N LYS A 390 -8.99 12.48 -15.88
CA LYS A 390 -9.06 12.50 -17.36
C LYS A 390 -8.79 11.13 -18.00
N TRP A 391 -7.85 10.35 -17.48
CA TRP A 391 -7.52 9.03 -18.03
C TRP A 391 -8.54 7.95 -17.66
N THR A 392 -9.39 8.21 -16.67
CA THR A 392 -10.44 7.29 -16.19
C THR A 392 -11.86 7.70 -16.59
N GLU A 393 -12.04 8.86 -17.22
CA GLU A 393 -13.32 9.38 -17.71
C GLU A 393 -14.00 8.47 -18.75
N ARG A 394 -13.22 7.85 -19.65
CA ARG A 394 -13.78 7.03 -20.74
C ARG A 394 -13.39 5.55 -20.59
N PRO A 395 -14.38 4.64 -20.53
CA PRO A 395 -14.14 3.21 -20.25
C PRO A 395 -13.59 2.43 -21.45
N ASP A 396 -13.52 3.03 -22.65
CA ASP A 396 -13.09 2.37 -23.89
C ASP A 396 -11.57 2.21 -24.01
N ASN A 397 -10.78 2.78 -23.08
CA ASN A 397 -9.33 2.71 -23.13
C ASN A 397 -8.71 2.08 -21.88
N LEU A 398 -8.61 0.75 -21.94
CA LEU A 398 -8.03 -0.07 -20.89
C LEU A 398 -6.63 0.39 -20.46
N HIS A 399 -5.76 0.68 -21.43
CA HIS A 399 -4.37 1.08 -21.15
C HIS A 399 -4.26 2.43 -20.43
N ARG A 400 -5.19 3.36 -20.66
CA ARG A 400 -5.24 4.62 -19.90
C ARG A 400 -5.71 4.41 -18.47
N THR A 401 -6.68 3.53 -18.26
CA THR A 401 -7.13 3.17 -16.89
C THR A 401 -6.00 2.46 -16.13
N GLU A 402 -5.29 1.54 -16.77
CA GLU A 402 -4.07 0.91 -16.20
C GLU A 402 -3.02 1.97 -15.86
N ALA A 403 -2.74 2.89 -16.78
CA ALA A 403 -1.77 3.96 -16.58
C ALA A 403 -2.20 4.89 -15.42
N ALA A 404 -3.48 5.22 -15.28
CA ALA A 404 -3.99 6.02 -14.18
C ALA A 404 -3.84 5.31 -12.83
N ALA A 405 -4.10 4.01 -12.79
CA ALA A 405 -3.88 3.19 -11.60
C ALA A 405 -2.40 3.12 -11.22
N LEU A 406 -1.50 3.04 -12.21
CA LEU A 406 -0.06 3.13 -11.98
C LEU A 406 0.38 4.50 -11.48
N VAL A 407 -0.12 5.61 -12.05
CA VAL A 407 0.15 6.96 -11.54
C VAL A 407 -0.26 7.04 -10.07
N LEU A 408 -1.49 6.62 -9.74
CA LEU A 408 -2.00 6.65 -8.37
C LEU A 408 -1.18 5.77 -7.43
N GLN A 409 -0.75 4.58 -7.87
CA GLN A 409 0.14 3.70 -7.11
C GLN A 409 1.43 4.42 -6.71
N HIS A 410 2.13 5.03 -7.68
CA HIS A 410 3.38 5.75 -7.41
C HIS A 410 3.16 6.94 -6.47
N CYS A 411 2.05 7.66 -6.67
CA CYS A 411 1.67 8.76 -5.78
C CYS A 411 1.38 8.32 -4.34
N LEU A 412 0.81 7.13 -4.13
CA LEU A 412 0.51 6.59 -2.80
C LEU A 412 1.75 6.05 -2.08
N GLN A 413 2.74 5.59 -2.83
CA GLN A 413 4.02 5.09 -2.32
C GLN A 413 5.00 6.21 -1.96
N ASP A 414 4.77 7.43 -2.44
CA ASP A 414 5.62 8.58 -2.15
C ASP A 414 5.51 9.00 -0.66
N GLU A 415 6.66 9.12 0.01
CA GLU A 415 6.73 9.43 1.44
C GLU A 415 6.20 10.83 1.77
N GLN A 416 6.45 11.82 0.90
CA GLN A 416 6.10 13.22 1.13
C GLN A 416 4.68 13.56 0.70
N HIS A 417 4.17 12.90 -0.35
CA HIS A 417 2.91 13.25 -1.00
C HIS A 417 1.83 12.19 -0.84
N GLY A 418 2.16 10.99 -0.37
CA GLY A 418 1.21 9.88 -0.23
C GLY A 418 0.00 10.20 0.64
N SER A 419 0.15 11.01 1.70
CA SER A 419 -0.97 11.45 2.55
C SER A 419 -2.01 12.25 1.77
N PHE A 420 -1.56 13.20 0.93
CA PHE A 420 -2.44 13.99 0.07
C PHE A 420 -3.23 13.09 -0.90
N PHE A 421 -2.57 12.11 -1.52
CA PHE A 421 -3.26 11.21 -2.45
C PHE A 421 -4.17 10.22 -1.74
N ARG A 422 -3.83 9.73 -0.53
CA ARG A 422 -4.76 8.94 0.29
C ARG A 422 -6.02 9.74 0.66
N ARG A 423 -5.88 11.02 1.01
CA ARG A 423 -7.01 11.94 1.22
C ARG A 423 -7.85 12.07 -0.06
N LYS A 424 -7.22 12.23 -1.23
CA LYS A 424 -7.94 12.30 -2.51
C LYS A 424 -8.68 11.02 -2.86
N VAL A 425 -8.09 9.85 -2.60
CA VAL A 425 -8.79 8.56 -2.76
C VAL A 425 -10.00 8.47 -1.83
N TYR A 426 -9.90 8.98 -0.60
CA TYR A 426 -11.06 9.11 0.29
C TYR A 426 -12.13 10.03 -0.29
N ASP A 427 -11.76 11.26 -0.68
CA ASP A 427 -12.66 12.24 -1.29
C ASP A 427 -13.41 11.60 -2.47
N TRP A 428 -12.69 10.94 -3.38
CA TRP A 428 -13.29 10.22 -4.50
C TRP A 428 -14.21 9.11 -4.03
N SER A 429 -13.75 8.24 -3.12
CA SER A 429 -14.55 7.13 -2.57
C SER A 429 -15.82 7.62 -1.87
N SER A 430 -15.93 8.90 -1.52
CA SER A 430 -17.10 9.53 -0.91
C SER A 430 -18.06 10.21 -1.90
N ARG A 431 -17.72 10.33 -3.20
CA ARG A 431 -18.57 10.94 -4.25
C ARG A 431 -19.67 10.00 -4.76
N ASN A 432 -20.90 10.50 -4.89
CA ASN A 432 -22.04 9.68 -5.32
C ASN A 432 -22.02 9.22 -6.79
N ASN A 433 -21.35 9.93 -7.70
CA ASN A 433 -21.31 9.61 -9.12
C ASN A 433 -19.86 9.54 -9.61
N LEU A 434 -19.29 8.33 -9.61
CA LEU A 434 -17.91 8.08 -10.05
C LEU A 434 -17.92 7.36 -11.41
N PRO A 435 -17.08 7.77 -12.37
CA PRO A 435 -16.83 6.99 -13.57
C PRO A 435 -16.30 5.59 -13.22
N ASN A 436 -16.73 4.56 -13.95
CA ASN A 436 -16.34 3.15 -13.70
C ASN A 436 -14.81 2.95 -13.71
N GLY A 437 -14.08 3.66 -14.59
CA GLY A 437 -12.62 3.60 -14.64
C GLY A 437 -11.96 4.12 -13.36
N LEU A 438 -12.53 5.18 -12.78
CA LEU A 438 -12.04 5.77 -11.53
C LEU A 438 -12.38 4.89 -10.33
N ALA A 439 -13.60 4.34 -10.30
CA ALA A 439 -14.02 3.36 -9.30
C ALA A 439 -13.08 2.14 -9.27
N GLN A 440 -12.76 1.58 -10.44
CA GLN A 440 -11.81 0.47 -10.56
C GLN A 440 -10.41 0.87 -10.05
N THR A 441 -9.94 2.07 -10.41
CA THR A 441 -8.64 2.59 -9.97
C THR A 441 -8.56 2.73 -8.45
N ILE A 442 -9.64 3.19 -7.81
CA ILE A 442 -9.74 3.29 -6.34
C ILE A 442 -9.73 1.92 -5.67
N ILE A 443 -10.52 0.97 -6.19
CA ILE A 443 -10.58 -0.40 -5.66
C ILE A 443 -9.19 -1.03 -5.70
N VAL A 444 -8.51 -0.94 -6.84
CA VAL A 444 -7.15 -1.45 -7.04
C VAL A 444 -6.16 -0.74 -6.11
N ALA A 445 -6.21 0.58 -5.99
CA ALA A 445 -5.35 1.32 -5.07
C ALA A 445 -5.55 0.91 -3.59
N CYS A 446 -6.80 0.70 -3.17
CA CYS A 446 -7.10 0.27 -1.81
C CYS A 446 -6.59 -1.14 -1.54
N ARG A 447 -6.88 -2.07 -2.48
CA ARG A 447 -6.49 -3.47 -2.39
C ARG A 447 -4.98 -3.67 -2.46
N ASP A 448 -4.29 -2.96 -3.34
CA ASP A 448 -2.91 -3.30 -3.69
C ASP A 448 -1.88 -2.37 -3.01
N GLN A 449 -2.25 -1.13 -2.65
CA GLN A 449 -1.29 -0.14 -2.14
C GLN A 449 -1.63 0.37 -0.73
N ILE A 450 -2.86 0.84 -0.52
CA ILE A 450 -3.25 1.45 0.77
C ILE A 450 -3.24 0.38 1.87
N VAL A 451 -3.71 -0.83 1.59
CA VAL A 451 -3.75 -1.91 2.59
C VAL A 451 -2.39 -2.21 3.22
N VAL A 452 -1.28 -2.08 2.47
CA VAL A 452 0.06 -2.49 2.91
C VAL A 452 0.47 -1.76 4.17
N ASN A 453 0.22 -0.45 4.22
CA ASN A 453 0.62 0.41 5.33
C ASN A 453 -0.56 1.01 6.11
N HIS A 454 -1.77 0.98 5.54
CA HIS A 454 -2.98 1.61 6.07
C HIS A 454 -4.23 0.73 5.82
N PRO A 455 -4.28 -0.50 6.38
CA PRO A 455 -5.39 -1.43 6.16
C PRO A 455 -6.76 -0.88 6.60
N ASP A 456 -6.79 -0.12 7.70
CA ASP A 456 -7.96 0.61 8.19
C ASP A 456 -8.50 1.58 7.14
N GLN A 457 -7.61 2.37 6.54
CA GLN A 457 -7.96 3.35 5.50
C GLN A 457 -8.50 2.67 4.23
N ALA A 458 -7.94 1.52 3.86
CA ALA A 458 -8.41 0.71 2.74
C ALA A 458 -9.83 0.17 3.01
N VAL A 459 -10.09 -0.37 4.21
CA VAL A 459 -11.43 -0.84 4.62
C VAL A 459 -12.45 0.28 4.54
N VAL A 460 -12.15 1.47 5.06
CA VAL A 460 -13.07 2.62 5.02
C VAL A 460 -13.46 2.99 3.58
N ARG A 461 -12.47 3.12 2.69
CA ARG A 461 -12.69 3.52 1.29
C ARG A 461 -13.46 2.43 0.52
N LEU A 462 -13.07 1.16 0.68
CA LEU A 462 -13.77 0.03 0.07
C LEU A 462 -15.19 -0.12 0.63
N HIS A 463 -15.40 0.15 1.92
CA HIS A 463 -16.71 0.21 2.52
C HIS A 463 -17.58 1.28 1.85
N HIS A 464 -17.10 2.52 1.71
CA HIS A 464 -17.83 3.56 0.98
C HIS A 464 -18.18 3.16 -0.46
N MET A 465 -17.27 2.48 -1.17
CA MET A 465 -17.51 1.99 -2.53
C MET A 465 -18.53 0.85 -2.57
N ALA A 466 -18.40 -0.15 -1.69
CA ALA A 466 -19.27 -1.33 -1.60
C ALA A 466 -20.73 -0.95 -1.30
N ARG A 467 -20.94 0.12 -0.54
CA ARG A 467 -22.27 0.65 -0.24
C ARG A 467 -22.99 1.21 -1.47
N ARG A 468 -22.25 1.69 -2.47
CA ARG A 468 -22.81 2.22 -3.73
C ARG A 468 -23.00 1.13 -4.76
N GLU A 469 -21.97 0.32 -4.96
CA GLU A 469 -21.99 -0.77 -5.91
C GLU A 469 -22.59 -2.02 -5.24
N ARG A 470 -23.93 -2.13 -5.26
CA ARG A 470 -24.67 -3.32 -4.75
C ARG A 470 -24.33 -4.66 -5.46
N GLY A 471 -23.25 -4.71 -6.23
CA GLY A 471 -22.95 -5.79 -7.19
C GLY A 471 -21.46 -5.99 -7.44
N SER A 472 -20.84 -6.73 -6.52
CA SER A 472 -19.62 -7.52 -6.66
C SER A 472 -18.25 -6.85 -6.48
N ARG A 473 -17.75 -5.90 -7.29
CA ARG A 473 -16.28 -5.63 -7.28
C ARG A 473 -15.72 -5.05 -5.99
N ALA A 474 -16.27 -3.94 -5.50
CA ALA A 474 -15.86 -3.38 -4.21
C ALA A 474 -16.18 -4.33 -3.04
N CYS A 475 -17.31 -5.03 -3.08
CA CYS A 475 -17.66 -6.04 -2.08
C CYS A 475 -16.71 -7.26 -2.07
N MET A 476 -16.30 -7.74 -3.24
CA MET A 476 -15.34 -8.83 -3.41
C MET A 476 -13.96 -8.40 -2.93
N ALA A 477 -13.51 -7.19 -3.31
CA ALA A 477 -12.25 -6.65 -2.81
C ALA A 477 -12.28 -6.47 -1.28
N LEU A 478 -13.39 -6.02 -0.72
CA LEU A 478 -13.59 -5.93 0.73
C LEU A 478 -13.60 -7.31 1.39
N ALA A 479 -14.33 -8.29 0.84
CA ALA A 479 -14.40 -9.67 1.34
C ALA A 479 -13.02 -10.36 1.29
N GLU A 480 -12.29 -10.24 0.18
CA GLU A 480 -10.92 -10.72 0.04
C GLU A 480 -10.00 -10.09 1.09
N LEU A 481 -10.14 -8.77 1.31
CA LEU A 481 -9.34 -8.03 2.28
C LEU A 481 -9.59 -8.52 3.72
N ILE A 482 -10.85 -8.59 4.15
CA ILE A 482 -11.18 -9.05 5.51
C ILE A 482 -10.87 -10.54 5.73
N GLY A 483 -10.84 -11.34 4.65
CA GLY A 483 -10.48 -12.76 4.72
C GLY A 483 -8.99 -13.03 4.71
N SER A 484 -8.23 -12.04 4.25
CA SER A 484 -6.78 -12.09 4.27
C SER A 484 -6.20 -11.46 5.55
N ASP A 485 -6.93 -10.57 6.21
CA ASP A 485 -6.48 -9.86 7.40
C ASP A 485 -7.61 -9.71 8.44
N ARG A 486 -7.47 -10.42 9.57
CA ARG A 486 -8.42 -10.38 10.70
C ARG A 486 -8.65 -8.96 11.23
N ARG A 487 -7.66 -8.08 11.16
CA ARG A 487 -7.80 -6.71 11.62
C ARG A 487 -8.78 -5.96 10.75
N CYS A 488 -8.73 -6.16 9.43
CA CYS A 488 -9.68 -5.58 8.50
C CYS A 488 -11.12 -6.03 8.80
N LEU A 489 -11.32 -7.29 9.19
CA LEU A 489 -12.62 -7.78 9.66
C LEU A 489 -13.08 -7.00 10.90
N GLN A 490 -12.21 -6.81 11.90
CA GLN A 490 -12.54 -6.05 13.11
C GLN A 490 -12.84 -4.57 12.82
N TYR A 491 -12.05 -3.92 11.97
CA TYR A 491 -12.29 -2.54 11.52
C TYR A 491 -13.66 -2.42 10.85
N LEU A 492 -14.00 -3.36 9.98
CA LEU A 492 -15.30 -3.34 9.30
C LEU A 492 -16.43 -3.54 10.29
N LEU A 493 -16.35 -4.56 11.16
CA LEU A 493 -17.35 -4.87 12.17
C LEU A 493 -17.61 -3.67 13.09
N HIS A 494 -16.55 -3.09 13.68
CA HIS A 494 -16.66 -1.90 14.50
C HIS A 494 -17.37 -0.75 13.75
N ARG A 495 -17.02 -0.53 12.48
CA ARG A 495 -17.61 0.54 11.66
C ARG A 495 -19.10 0.33 11.38
N ILE A 496 -19.53 -0.90 11.09
CA ILE A 496 -20.95 -1.18 10.78
C ILE A 496 -21.82 -1.24 12.03
N THR A 497 -21.24 -1.54 13.20
CA THR A 497 -21.97 -1.61 14.47
C THR A 497 -21.91 -0.33 15.28
N SER A 498 -21.05 0.63 14.92
CA SER A 498 -20.90 1.87 15.68
C SER A 498 -22.20 2.69 15.64
N PRO A 499 -22.80 2.99 16.81
CA PRO A 499 -24.08 3.69 16.90
C PRO A 499 -24.01 5.14 16.40
N GLU A 500 -22.81 5.71 16.28
CA GLU A 500 -22.55 7.07 15.83
C GLU A 500 -22.54 7.21 14.29
N LEU A 501 -22.31 6.13 13.55
CA LEU A 501 -22.09 6.13 12.09
C LEU A 501 -23.36 5.85 11.26
N ARG A 502 -24.56 6.01 11.87
CA ARG A 502 -25.88 5.54 11.39
C ARG A 502 -26.12 5.63 9.89
N ARG A 503 -26.20 4.46 9.23
CA ARG A 503 -26.92 4.23 7.95
C ARG A 503 -27.30 2.73 7.82
N LEU A 504 -28.32 2.34 8.59
CA LEU A 504 -28.60 0.99 9.07
C LEU A 504 -28.89 -0.12 8.03
N PRO A 505 -29.61 0.10 6.89
CA PRO A 505 -29.98 -1.03 6.01
C PRO A 505 -28.87 -1.49 5.05
N VAL A 506 -28.07 -0.56 4.49
CA VAL A 506 -27.02 -0.91 3.52
C VAL A 506 -25.88 -1.64 4.19
N ASP A 507 -25.55 -1.27 5.42
CA ASP A 507 -24.44 -1.84 6.17
C ASP A 507 -24.82 -3.24 6.70
N ALA A 508 -26.11 -3.48 6.99
CA ALA A 508 -26.65 -4.81 7.28
C ALA A 508 -26.65 -5.75 6.06
N ASP A 509 -27.03 -5.26 4.87
CA ASP A 509 -26.89 -6.03 3.61
C ASP A 509 -25.43 -6.37 3.32
N LEU A 510 -24.53 -5.40 3.52
CA LEU A 510 -23.10 -5.62 3.33
C LEU A 510 -22.55 -6.65 4.32
N PHE A 511 -22.93 -6.58 5.59
CA PHE A 511 -22.58 -7.61 6.58
C PHE A 511 -22.95 -9.00 6.09
N LEU A 512 -24.19 -9.23 5.64
CA LEU A 512 -24.62 -10.54 5.14
C LEU A 512 -23.85 -11.01 3.91
N ARG A 513 -23.34 -10.10 3.08
CA ARG A 513 -22.50 -10.45 1.93
C ARG A 513 -21.11 -10.91 2.32
N VAL A 514 -20.53 -10.32 3.36
CA VAL A 514 -19.12 -10.54 3.74
C VAL A 514 -18.94 -11.46 4.96
N ALA A 515 -19.99 -11.66 5.76
CA ALA A 515 -19.99 -12.46 6.99
C ALA A 515 -20.08 -13.97 6.72
N VAL A 516 -19.16 -14.49 5.90
CA VAL A 516 -19.01 -15.94 5.68
C VAL A 516 -18.51 -16.58 6.99
N PRO A 517 -19.17 -17.63 7.52
CA PRO A 517 -18.89 -18.14 8.86
C PRO A 517 -17.46 -18.68 9.02
N ASP A 518 -16.87 -19.27 7.97
CA ASP A 518 -15.45 -19.68 7.95
C ASP A 518 -14.48 -18.55 8.36
N MET A 519 -14.83 -17.31 8.07
CA MET A 519 -13.98 -16.15 8.37
C MET A 519 -13.85 -15.91 9.88
N PHE A 520 -14.79 -16.44 10.66
CA PHE A 520 -14.85 -16.26 12.10
C PHE A 520 -14.30 -17.47 12.87
N THR A 521 -14.27 -18.65 12.25
CA THR A 521 -13.79 -19.90 12.87
C THR A 521 -12.39 -20.30 12.43
N ASN A 522 -11.91 -19.78 11.30
CA ASN A 522 -10.64 -20.22 10.74
C ASN A 522 -9.43 -19.68 11.51
N LEU A 523 -8.48 -20.57 11.81
CA LEU A 523 -7.23 -20.30 12.51
C LEU A 523 -6.08 -19.90 11.57
N ARG A 524 -6.36 -19.52 10.31
CA ARG A 524 -5.43 -19.30 9.17
C ARG A 524 -4.18 -18.43 9.49
N ARG A 525 -3.25 -18.97 10.30
CA ARG A 525 -1.98 -18.39 10.83
C ARG A 525 -2.03 -17.74 12.23
N HIS A 526 -3.08 -17.96 13.02
CA HIS A 526 -3.21 -17.38 14.36
C HIS A 526 -3.52 -18.44 15.44
N ASP A 527 -3.14 -18.14 16.69
CA ASP A 527 -3.34 -19.04 17.84
C ASP A 527 -4.82 -19.14 18.29
N ARG A 528 -5.70 -18.20 17.86
CA ARG A 528 -7.13 -18.12 18.22
C ARG A 528 -8.01 -17.69 17.05
N ALA A 529 -9.23 -18.23 16.97
CA ALA A 529 -10.19 -17.86 15.95
C ALA A 529 -10.81 -16.49 16.27
N PRO A 530 -11.23 -15.68 15.28
CA PRO A 530 -11.88 -14.39 15.54
C PRO A 530 -13.09 -14.49 16.46
N ILE A 531 -13.92 -15.54 16.33
CA ILE A 531 -15.12 -15.74 17.15
C ILE A 531 -14.81 -16.00 18.63
N ASP A 532 -13.60 -16.44 18.98
CA ASP A 532 -13.20 -16.64 20.38
C ASP A 532 -12.99 -15.31 21.12
N GLN A 533 -12.86 -14.21 20.37
CA GLN A 533 -12.60 -12.88 20.95
C GLN A 533 -13.92 -12.23 21.36
N LYS A 534 -14.01 -11.82 22.63
CA LYS A 534 -15.21 -11.20 23.21
C LYS A 534 -15.72 -10.01 22.38
N LEU A 535 -14.81 -9.09 22.02
CA LEU A 535 -15.14 -7.89 21.26
C LEU A 535 -15.65 -8.20 19.84
N VAL A 536 -15.16 -9.28 19.22
CA VAL A 536 -15.67 -9.70 17.90
C VAL A 536 -17.08 -10.25 18.04
N ARG A 537 -17.36 -11.06 19.09
CA ARG A 537 -18.71 -11.57 19.35
C ARG A 537 -19.73 -10.45 19.56
N GLU A 538 -19.40 -9.47 20.41
CA GLU A 538 -20.28 -8.30 20.66
C GLU A 538 -20.62 -7.54 19.37
N HIS A 539 -19.63 -7.34 18.48
CA HIS A 539 -19.90 -6.72 17.18
C HIS A 539 -20.72 -7.63 16.25
N VAL A 540 -20.45 -8.93 16.20
CA VAL A 540 -21.20 -9.86 15.35
C VAL A 540 -22.66 -9.99 15.81
N GLU A 541 -22.89 -10.04 17.12
CA GLU A 541 -24.24 -10.02 17.74
C GLU A 541 -25.01 -8.78 17.31
N THR A 542 -24.37 -7.60 17.43
CA THR A 542 -24.96 -6.33 17.01
C THR A 542 -25.27 -6.32 15.51
N ALA A 543 -24.34 -6.82 14.68
CA ALA A 543 -24.53 -6.87 13.23
C ALA A 543 -25.68 -7.82 12.83
N TRP A 544 -25.83 -8.97 13.50
CA TRP A 544 -26.97 -9.86 13.31
C TRP A 544 -28.29 -9.23 13.73
N SER A 545 -28.32 -8.53 14.86
CA SER A 545 -29.50 -7.78 15.31
C SER A 545 -29.95 -6.74 14.27
N LEU A 546 -28.99 -6.01 13.67
CA LEU A 546 -29.27 -5.09 12.56
C LEU A 546 -29.80 -5.82 11.32
N ALA A 547 -29.20 -6.95 10.94
CA ALA A 547 -29.65 -7.76 9.81
C ALA A 547 -31.09 -8.25 10.00
N PHE A 548 -31.42 -8.79 11.17
CA PHE A 548 -32.76 -9.27 11.48
C PHE A 548 -33.81 -8.15 11.49
N SER A 549 -33.41 -6.96 11.90
CA SER A 549 -34.30 -5.79 11.99
C SER A 549 -34.59 -5.13 10.63
N TYR A 550 -33.61 -5.06 9.74
CA TYR A 550 -33.69 -4.24 8.52
C TYR A 550 -33.72 -5.02 7.20
N ILE A 551 -33.32 -6.29 7.21
CA ILE A 551 -33.20 -7.09 5.99
C ILE A 551 -34.36 -8.09 5.90
N PRO A 552 -34.96 -8.29 4.71
CA PRO A 552 -35.97 -9.33 4.48
C PRO A 552 -35.49 -10.74 4.80
N TYR A 553 -36.43 -11.60 5.24
CA TYR A 553 -36.17 -12.98 5.66
C TYR A 553 -35.42 -13.82 4.62
N ASP A 554 -35.82 -13.75 3.36
CA ASP A 554 -35.24 -14.49 2.25
C ASP A 554 -33.75 -14.20 2.06
N VAL A 555 -33.33 -12.97 2.32
CA VAL A 555 -31.93 -12.53 2.17
C VAL A 555 -31.08 -12.99 3.35
N TRP A 556 -31.49 -12.73 4.60
CA TRP A 556 -30.68 -13.11 5.76
C TRP A 556 -30.73 -14.61 6.06
N ALA A 557 -31.82 -15.32 5.71
CA ALA A 557 -31.96 -16.75 5.96
C ALA A 557 -30.89 -17.58 5.25
N THR A 558 -30.46 -17.16 4.05
CA THR A 558 -29.39 -17.84 3.33
C THR A 558 -28.09 -17.84 4.14
N ARG A 559 -27.69 -16.68 4.68
CA ARG A 559 -26.46 -16.60 5.48
C ARG A 559 -26.61 -17.26 6.84
N ALA A 560 -27.75 -17.12 7.51
CA ALA A 560 -28.00 -17.76 8.80
C ALA A 560 -27.92 -19.30 8.70
N ARG A 561 -28.43 -19.89 7.61
CA ARG A 561 -28.30 -21.33 7.37
C ARG A 561 -26.85 -21.79 7.27
N GLU A 562 -25.99 -21.03 6.58
CA GLU A 562 -24.56 -21.37 6.49
C GLU A 562 -23.88 -21.38 7.87
N TRP A 563 -24.23 -20.42 8.74
CA TRP A 563 -23.74 -20.40 10.12
C TRP A 563 -24.22 -21.61 10.94
N LEU A 564 -25.49 -21.99 10.78
CA LEU A 564 -26.05 -23.18 11.44
C LEU A 564 -25.40 -24.48 10.92
N VAL A 565 -25.14 -24.57 9.62
CA VAL A 565 -24.45 -25.72 9.00
C VAL A 565 -23.03 -25.82 9.55
N LEU A 566 -22.27 -24.72 9.57
CA LEU A 566 -20.92 -24.72 10.12
C LEU A 566 -20.91 -25.04 11.62
N ALA A 567 -21.89 -24.59 12.41
CA ALA A 567 -22.00 -24.97 13.82
C ALA A 567 -22.24 -26.49 14.01
N GLY A 568 -22.88 -27.14 13.03
CA GLY A 568 -23.03 -28.60 12.97
C GLY A 568 -21.74 -29.35 12.64
N GLU A 569 -20.84 -28.72 11.89
CA GLU A 569 -19.58 -29.32 11.41
C GLU A 569 -18.39 -29.01 12.33
N ASP A 570 -18.29 -27.79 12.85
CA ASP A 570 -17.22 -27.29 13.71
C ASP A 570 -17.59 -27.40 15.18
N GLU A 571 -17.28 -28.56 15.79
CA GLU A 571 -17.58 -28.81 17.19
C GLU A 571 -16.86 -27.84 18.15
N ARG A 572 -15.71 -27.29 17.74
CA ARG A 572 -14.91 -26.41 18.58
C ARG A 572 -15.55 -25.05 18.76
N HIS A 573 -16.13 -24.49 17.70
CA HIS A 573 -16.72 -23.14 17.72
C HIS A 573 -18.26 -23.14 17.70
N ARG A 574 -18.90 -24.33 17.75
CA ARG A 574 -20.36 -24.53 17.75
C ARG A 574 -21.10 -23.57 18.67
N ASP A 575 -20.76 -23.56 19.95
CA ASP A 575 -21.45 -22.73 20.94
C ASP A 575 -21.37 -21.25 20.59
N ALA A 576 -20.19 -20.75 20.23
CA ALA A 576 -19.99 -19.35 19.88
C ALA A 576 -20.77 -18.94 18.61
N LEU A 577 -20.84 -19.82 17.61
CA LEU A 577 -21.62 -19.57 16.38
C LEU A 577 -23.13 -19.49 16.66
N LEU A 578 -23.66 -20.35 17.54
CA LEU A 578 -25.07 -20.32 17.93
C LEU A 578 -25.37 -19.12 18.84
N ASP A 579 -24.49 -18.83 19.80
CA ASP A 579 -24.66 -17.73 20.76
C ASP A 579 -24.84 -16.39 20.05
N VAL A 580 -24.03 -16.08 19.04
CA VAL A 580 -24.14 -14.79 18.35
C VAL A 580 -25.41 -14.65 17.51
N LEU A 581 -25.94 -15.76 16.95
CA LEU A 581 -27.23 -15.76 16.25
C LEU A 581 -28.40 -15.56 17.22
N VAL A 582 -28.38 -16.28 18.35
CA VAL A 582 -29.43 -16.19 19.38
C VAL A 582 -29.42 -14.82 20.03
N ALA A 583 -28.27 -14.32 20.44
CA ALA A 583 -28.13 -12.99 21.04
C ALA A 583 -28.53 -11.88 20.07
N GLY A 584 -28.15 -11.97 18.79
CA GLY A 584 -28.59 -11.03 17.77
C GLY A 584 -30.12 -11.03 17.56
N GLY A 585 -30.78 -12.17 17.76
CA GLY A 585 -32.24 -12.31 17.65
C GLY A 585 -33.01 -12.14 18.96
N ALA A 586 -32.34 -11.89 20.09
CA ALA A 586 -32.93 -12.00 21.44
C ALA A 586 -34.17 -11.09 21.64
N GLU A 587 -34.18 -9.92 21.01
CA GLU A 587 -35.28 -8.95 21.11
C GLU A 587 -36.48 -9.27 20.19
N GLN A 588 -36.38 -10.29 19.32
CA GLN A 588 -37.37 -10.60 18.28
C GLN A 588 -37.75 -12.10 18.27
N THR A 589 -38.80 -12.46 19.02
CA THR A 589 -39.28 -13.86 19.12
C THR A 589 -39.60 -14.50 17.77
N SER A 590 -40.07 -13.71 16.79
CA SER A 590 -40.34 -14.20 15.42
C SER A 590 -39.07 -14.61 14.67
N VAL A 591 -37.93 -14.00 14.96
CA VAL A 591 -36.62 -14.35 14.40
C VAL A 591 -36.12 -15.64 15.03
N LEU A 592 -36.21 -15.77 16.35
CA LEU A 592 -35.80 -16.98 17.06
C LEU A 592 -36.62 -18.20 16.61
N ALA A 593 -37.94 -18.04 16.42
CA ALA A 593 -38.80 -19.09 15.87
C ALA A 593 -38.35 -19.50 14.46
N ARG A 594 -38.00 -18.54 13.60
CA ARG A 594 -37.49 -18.81 12.25
C ARG A 594 -36.11 -19.50 12.26
N LEU A 595 -35.20 -19.09 13.14
CA LEU A 595 -33.90 -19.75 13.30
C LEU A 595 -34.08 -21.22 13.75
N PHE A 596 -35.01 -21.47 14.67
CA PHE A 596 -35.36 -22.83 15.07
C PHE A 596 -35.97 -23.62 13.91
N ASP A 597 -36.89 -23.05 13.14
CA ASP A 597 -37.48 -23.73 11.98
C ASP A 597 -36.45 -24.11 10.92
N MET A 598 -35.38 -23.31 10.73
CA MET A 598 -34.29 -23.65 9.80
C MET A 598 -33.56 -24.94 10.18
N THR A 599 -33.53 -25.30 11.47
CA THR A 599 -32.89 -26.56 11.92
C THR A 599 -33.63 -27.82 11.49
N ARG A 600 -34.86 -27.67 10.97
CA ARG A 600 -35.68 -28.79 10.46
C ARG A 600 -35.27 -29.18 9.03
N ASP A 601 -34.53 -28.33 8.34
CA ASP A 601 -34.02 -28.59 6.99
C ASP A 601 -32.75 -29.47 7.05
N ARG A 602 -32.66 -30.48 6.19
CA ARG A 602 -31.39 -31.24 6.01
C ARG A 602 -30.36 -30.30 5.36
N PRO A 603 -29.08 -30.31 5.80
CA PRO A 603 -28.36 -31.39 6.48
C PRO A 603 -28.11 -31.22 7.99
N LEU A 604 -28.88 -30.39 8.71
CA LEU A 604 -28.60 -30.07 10.12
C LEU A 604 -28.85 -31.28 11.05
N ARG A 605 -27.94 -31.48 12.02
CA ARG A 605 -28.02 -32.58 13.01
C ARG A 605 -29.05 -32.27 14.10
N GLU A 606 -29.76 -33.29 14.59
CA GLU A 606 -30.73 -33.14 15.70
C GLU A 606 -30.09 -32.51 16.96
N SER A 607 -28.81 -32.81 17.20
CA SER A 607 -28.04 -32.21 18.31
C SER A 607 -27.92 -30.68 18.24
N ILE A 608 -27.90 -30.09 17.03
CA ILE A 608 -27.88 -28.63 16.86
C ILE A 608 -29.25 -28.03 17.16
N ARG A 609 -30.32 -28.75 16.79
CA ARG A 609 -31.69 -28.33 17.06
C ARG A 609 -31.99 -28.28 18.56
N GLU A 610 -31.61 -29.33 19.29
CA GLU A 610 -31.76 -29.37 20.76
C GLU A 610 -30.94 -28.28 21.45
N LEU A 611 -29.68 -28.11 21.05
CA LEU A 611 -28.80 -27.08 21.62
C LEU A 611 -29.29 -25.65 21.31
N LEU A 612 -29.76 -25.40 20.09
CA LEU A 612 -30.31 -24.11 19.71
C LEU A 612 -31.59 -23.79 20.50
N LEU A 613 -32.48 -24.78 20.68
CA LEU A 613 -33.69 -24.61 21.50
C LEU A 613 -33.33 -24.23 22.93
N TRP A 614 -32.40 -24.94 23.55
CA TRP A 614 -31.92 -24.64 24.90
C TRP A 614 -31.34 -23.23 25.02
N LYS A 615 -30.54 -22.78 24.03
CA LYS A 615 -30.01 -21.40 24.00
C LYS A 615 -31.10 -20.35 23.81
N ILE A 616 -32.12 -20.62 22.98
CA ILE A 616 -33.28 -19.74 22.80
C ILE A 616 -34.07 -19.61 24.12
N ASP A 617 -34.31 -20.72 24.82
CA ASP A 617 -35.03 -20.72 26.09
C ASP A 617 -34.29 -19.90 27.15
N ILE A 618 -32.96 -19.99 27.20
CA ILE A 618 -32.13 -19.13 28.07
C ILE A 618 -32.27 -17.66 27.68
N ALA A 619 -32.14 -17.33 26.39
CA ALA A 619 -32.22 -15.96 25.93
C ALA A 619 -33.60 -15.32 26.13
N GLN A 620 -34.67 -16.12 26.15
CA GLN A 620 -36.05 -15.67 26.45
C GLN A 620 -36.38 -15.72 27.95
N GLY A 621 -35.46 -16.16 28.82
CA GLY A 621 -35.69 -16.29 30.26
C GLY A 621 -36.67 -17.41 30.65
N LEU A 622 -36.84 -18.42 29.80
CA LEU A 622 -37.73 -19.57 29.99
C LEU A 622 -37.04 -20.77 30.67
N ALA A 623 -35.71 -20.77 30.73
CA ALA A 623 -34.94 -21.79 31.44
C ALA A 623 -34.94 -21.51 32.95
N PHE A 624 -35.72 -22.28 33.71
CA PHE A 624 -35.58 -22.38 35.17
C PHE A 624 -34.46 -23.36 35.51
N SER A 625 -33.67 -23.00 36.54
CA SER A 625 -32.50 -23.70 37.11
C SER A 625 -32.43 -25.21 36.96
#